data_AF-T0SP38-F1
#
_entry.id   AF-T0SP38-F1
#
_cell.length_a   1.000
_cell.length_b   1.000
_cell.length_c   1.000
_cell.angle_alpha   90.00
_cell.angle_beta   90.00
_cell.angle_gamma   90.00
#
_symmetry.space_group_name_H-M   'P 1'
#
loop_
_entity.id
_entity.type
_entity.pdbx_description
1 polymer ?
#
loop_
_entity_poly.entity_id
_entity_poly.type
_entity_poly.pdbx_seq_one_letter_code
_entity_poly.pdbx_strand_id
1 'polypeptide(L)'
;MLVEDVRPNRFQKSLLIARHFIKNAVGHQISLVLFSDTQRKLVPFTDDIDLLDAKVAGLEGMDISSGGSNISMAINESLQYFKEESGSSDITQGNILVFTDSEENEDEAAIKIPDSVNIAFVGVGTLGGGPIPLRGQYGGFRGYKSFNGERVISKLNENYLRSLEGKIKNFKYWIVQSYNIPTDEILSFFKAKFQMSLAKGSSIVQPVEIKYTLIPFYLFLLFSVLFKQGRSLKHLVLVFAIVSMGVREVPAQEVAESKEVIALKEKIANDDENESLYMELASQYLRENNADKADVIYKERIDDQSKFGANDLINYGTAQLLQGRFAEALDTFKYVEKNKVMNDEQKNVVKNNIVNAQTEIDKKKKQEKEEKEKKEKEEKEKKEQEEKKEEQKEDQGDEKKEDQKEQQDQDGKGQKDSKNNKDQKKPNKNNSDQDSEENKKEKKKEDKKEEKKEEKEGQDNKPEQKPQSLEEKENDIKKKRKMVKIPAALQQILDDDKNLQKKILERVRSSKSSDRGRKDW
;
A
#
# COMPACT_ATOMS: atom_id res chain seq x y z
N MET A 1 -32.12 -17.55 12.99
CA MET A 1 -32.20 -16.15 13.51
C MET A 1 -33.59 -15.59 13.89
N LEU A 2 -34.74 -16.09 13.43
CA LEU A 2 -36.06 -15.51 13.81
C LEU A 2 -36.62 -15.95 15.19
N VAL A 3 -35.86 -16.70 15.99
CA VAL A 3 -36.27 -17.19 17.32
C VAL A 3 -36.34 -16.04 18.34
N GLU A 4 -37.34 -16.09 19.23
CA GLU A 4 -37.58 -15.10 20.31
C GLU A 4 -37.03 -15.54 21.68
N ASP A 5 -36.03 -16.43 21.71
CA ASP A 5 -35.33 -16.87 22.93
C ASP A 5 -34.47 -15.75 23.54
N VAL A 6 -34.06 -14.80 22.70
CA VAL A 6 -33.57 -13.47 23.09
C VAL A 6 -34.52 -12.41 22.53
N ARG A 7 -34.97 -11.48 23.37
CA ARG A 7 -35.96 -10.45 22.98
C ARG A 7 -35.33 -9.34 22.11
N PRO A 8 -36.06 -8.78 21.11
CA PRO A 8 -37.35 -9.25 20.60
C PRO A 8 -37.22 -10.58 19.83
N ASN A 9 -36.26 -10.69 18.92
CA ASN A 9 -35.74 -11.92 18.31
C ASN A 9 -34.23 -11.79 18.04
N ARG A 10 -33.53 -12.91 17.75
CA ARG A 10 -32.06 -12.89 17.51
C ARG A 10 -31.65 -11.95 16.38
N PHE A 11 -32.41 -11.90 15.28
CA PHE A 11 -32.12 -11.02 14.14
C PHE A 11 -32.17 -9.54 14.49
N GLN A 12 -33.32 -9.06 15.01
CA GLN A 12 -33.49 -7.67 15.43
C GLN A 12 -32.51 -7.26 16.55
N LYS A 13 -32.21 -8.17 17.48
CA LYS A 13 -31.15 -7.97 18.48
C LYS A 13 -29.78 -7.80 17.81
N SER A 14 -29.45 -8.61 16.80
CA SER A 14 -28.21 -8.50 16.03
C SER A 14 -28.12 -7.16 15.28
N LEU A 15 -29.22 -6.67 14.69
CA LEU A 15 -29.25 -5.34 14.06
C LEU A 15 -28.96 -4.22 15.07
N LEU A 16 -29.63 -4.22 16.23
CA LEU A 16 -29.42 -3.22 17.28
C LEU A 16 -27.97 -3.24 17.81
N ILE A 17 -27.39 -4.43 17.96
CA ILE A 17 -25.99 -4.63 18.33
C ILE A 17 -25.05 -4.09 17.24
N ALA A 18 -25.31 -4.40 15.96
CA ALA A 18 -24.50 -3.93 14.84
C ALA A 18 -24.53 -2.40 14.72
N ARG A 19 -25.70 -1.77 14.90
CA ARG A 19 -25.85 -0.30 14.96
C ARG A 19 -25.03 0.31 16.10
N HIS A 20 -25.03 -0.32 17.27
CA HIS A 20 -24.19 0.10 18.40
C HIS A 20 -22.69 -0.05 18.10
N PHE A 21 -22.27 -1.15 17.46
CA PHE A 21 -20.89 -1.35 17.02
C PHE A 21 -20.45 -0.25 16.04
N ILE A 22 -21.23 -0.02 14.98
CA ILE A 22 -20.96 0.96 13.92
C ILE A 22 -20.75 2.36 14.49
N LYS A 23 -21.61 2.82 15.41
CA LYS A 23 -21.50 4.16 16.03
C LYS A 23 -20.26 4.33 16.91
N ASN A 24 -19.74 3.24 17.48
CA ASN A 24 -18.52 3.23 18.28
C ASN A 24 -17.25 2.98 17.46
N ALA A 25 -17.38 2.37 16.28
CA ALA A 25 -16.31 2.05 15.34
C ALA A 25 -15.87 3.27 14.48
N VAL A 26 -15.97 4.49 15.04
CA VAL A 26 -15.50 5.71 14.37
C VAL A 26 -14.03 5.60 14.01
N GLY A 27 -13.68 6.05 12.80
CA GLY A 27 -12.33 6.00 12.24
C GLY A 27 -11.99 4.71 11.49
N HIS A 28 -12.94 3.80 11.32
CA HIS A 28 -12.82 2.59 10.51
C HIS A 28 -13.70 2.71 9.26
N GLN A 29 -13.21 2.24 8.11
CA GLN A 29 -14.06 1.97 6.96
C GLN A 29 -14.76 0.62 7.17
N ILE A 30 -16.07 0.57 6.92
CA ILE A 30 -16.92 -0.60 7.18
C ILE A 30 -17.72 -0.89 5.92
N SER A 31 -17.79 -2.18 5.56
CA SER A 31 -18.68 -2.73 4.53
C SER A 31 -19.76 -3.57 5.21
N LEU A 32 -20.97 -3.61 4.65
CA LEU A 32 -22.11 -4.33 5.22
C LEU A 32 -22.59 -5.43 4.27
N VAL A 33 -22.58 -6.67 4.75
CA VAL A 33 -23.03 -7.86 4.03
C VAL A 33 -24.15 -8.54 4.84
N LEU A 34 -25.27 -8.83 4.19
CA LEU A 34 -26.35 -9.66 4.73
C LEU A 34 -26.26 -11.06 4.12
N PHE A 35 -26.49 -12.11 4.92
CA PHE A 35 -26.42 -13.50 4.44
C PHE A 35 -27.53 -14.37 5.03
N SER A 36 -27.90 -15.41 4.28
CA SER A 36 -28.70 -16.56 4.69
C SER A 36 -28.21 -17.78 3.90
N ASP A 37 -29.04 -18.37 3.03
CA ASP A 37 -28.63 -19.30 1.96
C ASP A 37 -27.76 -18.61 0.89
N THR A 38 -27.93 -17.29 0.75
CA THR A 38 -27.20 -16.44 -0.19
C THR A 38 -26.77 -15.15 0.49
N GLN A 39 -25.71 -14.53 -0.01
CA GLN A 39 -25.12 -13.29 0.50
C GLN A 39 -25.42 -12.09 -0.42
N ARG A 40 -25.52 -10.90 0.19
CA ARG A 40 -25.75 -9.63 -0.52
C ARG A 40 -24.97 -8.49 0.14
N LYS A 41 -24.13 -7.79 -0.63
CA LYS A 41 -23.54 -6.49 -0.25
C LYS A 41 -24.63 -5.43 -0.21
N LEU A 42 -24.79 -4.82 0.97
CA LEU A 42 -25.75 -3.75 1.22
C LEU A 42 -25.10 -2.36 1.16
N VAL A 43 -23.84 -2.28 1.61
CA VAL A 43 -23.01 -1.07 1.62
C VAL A 43 -21.56 -1.49 1.30
N PRO A 44 -20.86 -0.86 0.33
CA PRO A 44 -19.42 -1.04 0.13
C PRO A 44 -18.62 -0.45 1.31
N PHE A 45 -17.29 -0.50 1.26
CA PHE A 45 -16.47 0.14 2.30
C PHE A 45 -16.71 1.65 2.34
N THR A 46 -17.09 2.16 3.50
CA THR A 46 -17.31 3.58 3.76
C THR A 46 -17.01 3.91 5.22
N ASP A 47 -16.60 5.16 5.48
CA ASP A 47 -16.52 5.74 6.82
C ASP A 47 -17.78 6.55 7.20
N ASP A 48 -18.80 6.58 6.32
CA ASP A 48 -20.10 7.20 6.56
C ASP A 48 -20.96 6.34 7.52
N ILE A 49 -20.87 6.69 8.81
CA ILE A 49 -21.60 6.06 9.91
C ILE A 49 -23.12 6.26 9.78
N ASP A 50 -23.57 7.37 9.21
CA ASP A 50 -25.01 7.68 9.10
C ASP A 50 -25.64 6.87 7.95
N LEU A 51 -24.94 6.71 6.82
CA LEU A 51 -25.32 5.77 5.76
C LEU A 51 -25.40 4.33 6.29
N LEU A 52 -24.41 3.90 7.08
CA LEU A 52 -24.39 2.57 7.68
C LEU A 52 -25.55 2.36 8.68
N ASP A 53 -25.79 3.30 9.59
CA ASP A 53 -26.92 3.21 10.55
C ASP A 53 -28.28 3.20 9.84
N ALA A 54 -28.45 4.05 8.81
CA ALA A 54 -29.67 4.07 8.01
C ALA A 54 -29.90 2.76 7.25
N LYS A 55 -28.84 2.17 6.70
CA LYS A 55 -28.91 0.89 5.97
C LYS A 55 -29.23 -0.28 6.90
N VAL A 56 -28.61 -0.35 8.08
CA VAL A 56 -28.93 -1.39 9.08
C VAL A 56 -30.34 -1.20 9.66
N ALA A 57 -30.76 0.03 9.94
CA ALA A 57 -32.13 0.32 10.39
C ALA A 57 -33.19 -0.11 9.36
N GLY A 58 -32.91 0.06 8.06
CA GLY A 58 -33.78 -0.40 6.97
C GLY A 58 -34.01 -1.92 6.94
N LEU A 59 -33.16 -2.72 7.59
CA LEU A 59 -33.33 -4.18 7.69
C LEU A 59 -34.34 -4.59 8.76
N GLU A 60 -34.68 -3.72 9.72
CA GLU A 60 -35.58 -4.05 10.83
C GLU A 60 -37.00 -4.42 10.37
N GLY A 61 -37.41 -3.94 9.19
CA GLY A 61 -38.70 -4.21 8.54
C GLY A 61 -38.64 -5.19 7.35
N MET A 62 -37.53 -5.88 7.13
CA MET A 62 -37.41 -6.87 6.03
C MET A 62 -38.11 -8.19 6.39
N ASP A 63 -38.83 -8.79 5.43
CA ASP A 63 -39.34 -10.16 5.55
C ASP A 63 -38.20 -11.15 5.19
N ILE A 64 -37.82 -11.98 6.16
CA ILE A 64 -36.68 -12.92 6.08
C ILE A 64 -37.21 -14.35 6.24
N SER A 65 -38.21 -14.68 5.42
CA SER A 65 -38.90 -15.98 5.44
C SER A 65 -38.18 -17.09 4.65
N SER A 66 -37.27 -16.74 3.71
CA SER A 66 -36.29 -17.68 3.15
C SER A 66 -35.23 -18.01 4.20
N GLY A 67 -34.84 -19.29 4.31
CA GLY A 67 -34.11 -19.74 5.50
C GLY A 67 -33.16 -20.90 5.29
N GLY A 68 -31.90 -20.57 5.56
CA GLY A 68 -30.77 -21.43 5.90
C GLY A 68 -29.57 -20.54 6.27
N SER A 69 -28.40 -21.14 6.43
CA SER A 69 -27.15 -20.45 6.79
C SER A 69 -26.02 -20.95 5.90
N ASN A 70 -25.28 -20.02 5.31
CA ASN A 70 -24.01 -20.29 4.62
C ASN A 70 -22.97 -19.24 5.03
N ILE A 71 -22.47 -19.38 6.26
CA ILE A 71 -21.35 -18.61 6.83
C ILE A 71 -20.12 -18.74 5.94
N SER A 72 -19.89 -19.92 5.38
CA SER A 72 -18.74 -20.20 4.49
C SER A 72 -18.74 -19.31 3.25
N MET A 73 -19.88 -19.17 2.58
CA MET A 73 -20.05 -18.31 1.41
C MET A 73 -20.00 -16.82 1.78
N ALA A 74 -20.58 -16.43 2.93
CA ALA A 74 -20.51 -15.05 3.43
C ALA A 74 -19.06 -14.59 3.76
N ILE A 75 -18.23 -15.49 4.30
CA ILE A 75 -16.81 -15.21 4.55
C ILE A 75 -16.05 -15.12 3.23
N ASN A 76 -16.25 -16.05 2.29
CA ASN A 76 -15.58 -16.02 0.99
C ASN A 76 -15.90 -14.73 0.20
N GLU A 77 -17.15 -14.26 0.24
CA GLU A 77 -17.56 -12.97 -0.32
C GLU A 77 -16.84 -11.79 0.35
N SER A 78 -16.76 -11.80 1.68
CA SER A 78 -16.04 -10.77 2.44
C SER A 78 -14.54 -10.72 2.09
N LEU A 79 -13.93 -11.88 1.84
CA LEU A 79 -12.55 -11.99 1.35
C LEU A 79 -12.40 -11.43 -0.07
N GLN A 80 -13.39 -11.63 -0.95
CA GLN A 80 -13.40 -11.01 -2.29
C GLN A 80 -13.49 -9.49 -2.20
N TYR A 81 -14.32 -8.93 -1.30
CA TYR A 81 -14.42 -7.47 -1.14
C TYR A 81 -13.14 -6.82 -0.62
N PHE A 82 -12.34 -7.50 0.21
CA PHE A 82 -11.00 -6.98 0.56
C PHE A 82 -10.04 -6.94 -0.65
N LYS A 83 -10.21 -7.83 -1.64
CA LYS A 83 -9.44 -7.80 -2.89
C LYS A 83 -9.92 -6.72 -3.86
N GLU A 84 -11.24 -6.54 -3.98
CA GLU A 84 -11.84 -5.45 -4.76
C GLU A 84 -11.35 -4.08 -4.25
N GLU A 85 -11.42 -3.84 -2.93
CA GLU A 85 -11.02 -2.58 -2.31
C GLU A 85 -9.51 -2.31 -2.42
N SER A 86 -8.68 -3.35 -2.34
CA SER A 86 -7.21 -3.20 -2.44
C SER A 86 -6.70 -3.01 -3.87
N GLY A 87 -7.53 -3.26 -4.88
CA GLY A 87 -7.17 -3.22 -6.29
C GLY A 87 -6.11 -4.25 -6.71
N SER A 88 -5.80 -5.23 -5.86
CA SER A 88 -4.71 -6.20 -6.06
C SER A 88 -5.14 -7.62 -5.67
N SER A 89 -4.96 -8.59 -6.56
CA SER A 89 -5.38 -10.00 -6.37
C SER A 89 -4.81 -10.67 -5.12
N ASP A 90 -3.64 -10.20 -4.69
CA ASP A 90 -2.76 -10.85 -3.71
C ASP A 90 -2.90 -10.23 -2.32
N ILE A 91 -3.60 -9.09 -2.20
CA ILE A 91 -3.77 -8.36 -0.95
C ILE A 91 -5.16 -8.68 -0.38
N THR A 92 -5.17 -9.42 0.74
CA THR A 92 -6.40 -9.70 1.50
C THR A 92 -6.10 -9.47 2.98
N GLN A 93 -6.14 -8.21 3.39
CA GLN A 93 -5.98 -7.79 4.79
C GLN A 93 -7.29 -7.15 5.26
N GLY A 94 -7.74 -7.48 6.47
CA GLY A 94 -9.00 -6.95 6.95
C GLY A 94 -9.52 -7.59 8.23
N ASN A 95 -10.68 -7.12 8.66
CA ASN A 95 -11.37 -7.57 9.86
C ASN A 95 -12.81 -7.95 9.49
N ILE A 96 -13.23 -9.17 9.78
CA ILE A 96 -14.60 -9.66 9.56
C ILE A 96 -15.29 -9.80 10.92
N LEU A 97 -16.48 -9.24 11.06
CA LEU A 97 -17.35 -9.41 12.24
C LEU A 97 -18.67 -10.06 11.80
N VAL A 98 -18.91 -11.30 12.22
CA VAL A 98 -20.08 -12.10 11.82
C VAL A 98 -21.08 -12.18 12.98
N PHE A 99 -22.34 -11.82 12.74
CA PHE A 99 -23.46 -12.05 13.66
C PHE A 99 -24.25 -13.27 13.18
N THR A 100 -24.41 -14.30 14.03
CA THR A 100 -25.04 -15.57 13.64
C THR A 100 -25.59 -16.33 14.85
N ASP A 101 -26.50 -17.29 14.65
CA ASP A 101 -26.82 -18.34 15.62
C ASP A 101 -26.08 -19.67 15.40
N SER A 102 -25.12 -19.67 14.46
CA SER A 102 -24.14 -20.74 14.19
C SER A 102 -24.73 -22.12 13.88
N GLU A 103 -26.02 -22.20 13.50
CA GLU A 103 -26.69 -23.43 13.06
C GLU A 103 -26.27 -23.83 11.62
N GLU A 104 -25.00 -24.18 11.45
CA GLU A 104 -24.42 -24.68 10.21
C GLU A 104 -23.83 -26.09 10.42
N ASN A 105 -23.76 -26.89 9.36
CA ASN A 105 -23.24 -28.25 9.41
C ASN A 105 -21.70 -28.23 9.41
N GLU A 106 -21.06 -29.10 10.19
CA GLU A 106 -19.59 -29.06 10.42
C GLU A 106 -18.75 -29.36 9.16
N ASP A 107 -19.33 -30.05 8.18
CA ASP A 107 -18.66 -30.54 6.97
C ASP A 107 -18.35 -29.44 5.93
N GLU A 108 -19.08 -28.32 5.92
CA GLU A 108 -18.97 -27.31 4.85
C GLU A 108 -17.84 -26.28 5.07
N ALA A 109 -17.37 -26.13 6.31
CA ALA A 109 -16.41 -25.09 6.70
C ALA A 109 -14.94 -25.48 6.44
N ALA A 110 -14.59 -25.75 5.18
CA ALA A 110 -13.21 -25.89 4.69
C ALA A 110 -12.59 -24.52 4.29
N ILE A 111 -12.92 -23.46 5.03
CA ILE A 111 -12.61 -22.07 4.66
C ILE A 111 -11.12 -21.78 4.89
N LYS A 112 -10.37 -21.55 3.81
CA LYS A 112 -8.98 -21.08 3.86
C LYS A 112 -8.95 -19.57 4.10
N ILE A 113 -9.03 -19.16 5.36
CA ILE A 113 -8.88 -17.75 5.75
C ILE A 113 -7.38 -17.37 5.75
N PRO A 114 -6.96 -16.29 5.05
CA PRO A 114 -5.57 -15.82 5.08
C PRO A 114 -5.11 -15.40 6.48
N ASP A 115 -3.84 -15.64 6.81
CA ASP A 115 -3.19 -15.23 8.08
C ASP A 115 -3.24 -13.70 8.33
N SER A 116 -3.55 -12.91 7.31
CA SER A 116 -3.70 -11.44 7.34
C SER A 116 -5.13 -10.95 7.61
N VAL A 117 -6.10 -11.85 7.74
CA VAL A 117 -7.49 -11.52 8.08
C VAL A 117 -7.77 -11.93 9.53
N ASN A 118 -8.38 -11.02 10.29
CA ASN A 118 -8.93 -11.33 11.61
C ASN A 118 -10.42 -11.58 11.49
N ILE A 119 -10.93 -12.63 12.14
CA ILE A 119 -12.35 -12.94 12.14
C ILE A 119 -12.90 -13.04 13.57
N ALA A 120 -14.02 -12.36 13.77
CA ALA A 120 -14.75 -12.27 15.02
C ALA A 120 -16.18 -12.78 14.82
N PHE A 121 -16.65 -13.67 15.69
CA PHE A 121 -18.03 -14.15 15.69
C PHE A 121 -18.80 -13.65 16.90
N VAL A 122 -20.04 -13.24 16.68
CA VAL A 122 -21.00 -12.88 17.71
C VAL A 122 -22.18 -13.85 17.61
N GLY A 123 -22.15 -14.87 18.47
CA GLY A 123 -23.19 -15.88 18.59
C GLY A 123 -24.40 -15.31 19.33
N VAL A 124 -25.53 -15.14 18.66
CA VAL A 124 -26.74 -14.52 19.25
C VAL A 124 -27.81 -15.58 19.48
N GLY A 125 -28.14 -15.85 20.75
CA GLY A 125 -29.15 -16.83 21.11
C GLY A 125 -28.83 -17.58 22.42
N THR A 126 -29.58 -18.65 22.67
CA THR A 126 -29.42 -19.51 23.84
C THR A 126 -29.13 -20.97 23.44
N LEU A 127 -28.40 -21.69 24.30
CA LEU A 127 -28.10 -23.12 24.10
C LEU A 127 -29.35 -24.01 24.19
N GLY A 128 -30.34 -23.61 25.02
CA GLY A 128 -31.65 -24.28 25.08
C GLY A 128 -32.48 -24.04 23.81
N GLY A 129 -32.28 -22.88 23.18
CA GLY A 129 -32.96 -22.45 21.98
C GLY A 129 -34.45 -22.14 22.19
N GLY A 130 -35.17 -22.07 21.08
CA GLY A 130 -36.61 -21.84 21.10
C GLY A 130 -37.26 -22.15 19.75
N PRO A 131 -38.61 -22.22 19.73
CA PRO A 131 -39.35 -22.39 18.50
C PRO A 131 -39.36 -21.10 17.67
N ILE A 132 -39.32 -21.23 16.34
CA ILE A 132 -39.40 -20.08 15.42
C ILE A 132 -40.89 -19.68 15.27
N PRO A 133 -41.32 -18.48 15.71
CA PRO A 133 -42.69 -18.03 15.51
C PRO A 133 -42.93 -17.58 14.06
N LEU A 134 -44.09 -17.96 13.53
CA LEU A 134 -44.62 -17.40 12.28
C LEU A 134 -45.51 -16.21 12.62
N ARG A 135 -45.21 -15.06 12.03
CA ARG A 135 -45.99 -13.83 12.18
C ARG A 135 -46.58 -13.42 10.84
N GLY A 136 -47.77 -12.82 10.84
CA GLY A 136 -48.35 -12.20 9.65
C GLY A 136 -47.71 -10.85 9.33
N GLN A 137 -48.03 -10.25 8.19
CA GLN A 137 -47.55 -8.94 7.74
C GLN A 137 -47.76 -7.82 8.79
N TYR A 138 -48.82 -7.92 9.61
CA TYR A 138 -49.11 -6.99 10.71
C TYR A 138 -48.52 -7.42 12.08
N GLY A 139 -47.50 -8.29 12.11
CA GLY A 139 -46.83 -8.78 13.32
C GLY A 139 -47.61 -9.81 14.16
N GLY A 140 -48.90 -10.01 13.90
CA GLY A 140 -49.77 -10.95 14.61
C GLY A 140 -49.27 -12.40 14.52
N PHE A 141 -49.24 -13.11 15.65
CA PHE A 141 -48.79 -14.50 15.75
C PHE A 141 -49.73 -15.45 15.01
N ARG A 142 -49.19 -16.32 14.15
CA ARG A 142 -49.91 -17.32 13.35
C ARG A 142 -49.62 -18.77 13.75
N GLY A 143 -48.58 -19.01 14.54
CA GLY A 143 -48.13 -20.35 14.93
C GLY A 143 -46.61 -20.42 15.03
N TYR A 144 -46.06 -21.63 15.03
CA TYR A 144 -44.62 -21.88 14.95
C TYR A 144 -44.26 -22.56 13.64
N LYS A 145 -43.02 -22.39 13.17
CA LYS A 145 -42.49 -23.13 12.01
C LYS A 145 -42.45 -24.62 12.36
N SER A 146 -43.00 -25.43 11.49
CA SER A 146 -42.97 -26.89 11.58
C SER A 146 -42.35 -27.50 10.32
N PHE A 147 -41.71 -28.66 10.48
CA PHE A 147 -41.15 -29.47 9.42
C PHE A 147 -41.54 -30.93 9.67
N ASN A 148 -42.03 -31.64 8.67
CA ASN A 148 -42.57 -33.00 8.79
C ASN A 148 -43.60 -33.20 9.94
N GLY A 149 -44.36 -32.16 10.26
CA GLY A 149 -45.34 -32.16 11.35
C GLY A 149 -44.78 -31.79 12.73
N GLU A 150 -43.46 -31.87 12.93
CA GLU A 150 -42.79 -31.50 14.18
C GLU A 150 -42.41 -30.01 14.22
N ARG A 151 -42.35 -29.44 15.43
CA ARG A 151 -42.01 -28.03 15.62
C ARG A 151 -40.50 -27.82 15.49
N VAL A 152 -40.07 -26.91 14.63
CA VAL A 152 -38.65 -26.56 14.48
C VAL A 152 -38.18 -25.78 15.72
N ILE A 153 -37.22 -26.36 16.45
CA ILE A 153 -36.53 -25.73 17.57
C ILE A 153 -35.12 -25.36 17.13
N SER A 154 -34.80 -24.07 17.16
CA SER A 154 -33.49 -23.54 16.76
C SER A 154 -32.69 -23.09 17.99
N LYS A 155 -31.42 -23.46 18.05
CA LYS A 155 -30.50 -23.34 19.19
C LYS A 155 -29.20 -22.65 18.75
N LEU A 156 -28.55 -21.93 19.66
CA LEU A 156 -27.18 -21.46 19.39
C LEU A 156 -26.22 -22.66 19.41
N ASN A 157 -25.52 -22.93 18.31
CA ASN A 157 -24.54 -24.01 18.25
C ASN A 157 -23.13 -23.50 18.64
N GLU A 158 -22.81 -23.54 19.93
CA GLU A 158 -21.47 -23.16 20.44
C GLU A 158 -20.37 -24.14 19.96
N ASN A 159 -20.68 -25.42 19.76
CA ASN A 159 -19.70 -26.41 19.33
C ASN A 159 -19.12 -26.07 17.95
N TYR A 160 -19.95 -25.60 17.02
CA TYR A 160 -19.49 -25.10 15.72
C TYR A 160 -18.50 -23.94 15.86
N LEU A 161 -18.81 -22.93 16.68
CA LEU A 161 -17.90 -21.79 16.93
C LEU A 161 -16.58 -22.24 17.57
N ARG A 162 -16.63 -23.21 18.49
CA ARG A 162 -15.45 -23.82 19.11
C ARG A 162 -14.63 -24.66 18.12
N SER A 163 -15.27 -25.29 17.13
CA SER A 163 -14.57 -26.00 16.04
C SER A 163 -13.78 -25.05 15.15
N LEU A 164 -14.29 -23.83 14.94
CA LEU A 164 -13.63 -22.78 14.14
C LEU A 164 -12.39 -22.21 14.84
N GLU A 165 -12.40 -22.12 16.17
CA GLU A 165 -11.25 -21.70 16.98
C GLU A 165 -10.01 -22.59 16.76
N GLY A 166 -10.21 -23.89 16.55
CA GLY A 166 -9.13 -24.83 16.19
C GLY A 166 -8.70 -24.78 14.72
N LYS A 167 -9.53 -24.25 13.82
CA LYS A 167 -9.29 -24.20 12.36
C LYS A 167 -8.67 -22.87 11.90
N ILE A 168 -8.90 -21.76 12.62
CA ILE A 168 -8.56 -20.39 12.16
C ILE A 168 -7.63 -19.70 13.15
N LYS A 169 -6.44 -19.25 12.71
CA LYS A 169 -5.40 -18.67 13.58
C LYS A 169 -5.79 -17.36 14.28
N ASN A 170 -6.47 -16.45 13.58
CA ASN A 170 -6.88 -15.14 14.11
C ASN A 170 -8.39 -15.11 14.35
N PHE A 171 -8.86 -16.02 15.20
CA PHE A 171 -10.27 -16.19 15.53
C PHE A 171 -10.56 -15.73 16.95
N LYS A 172 -11.75 -15.16 17.16
CA LYS A 172 -12.35 -14.97 18.48
C LYS A 172 -13.87 -14.97 18.37
N TYR A 173 -14.57 -15.40 19.42
CA TYR A 173 -16.02 -15.35 19.47
C TYR A 173 -16.55 -14.88 20.82
N TRP A 174 -17.77 -14.36 20.81
CA TRP A 174 -18.53 -13.95 21.97
C TRP A 174 -19.97 -14.46 21.85
N ILE A 175 -20.54 -14.94 22.95
CA ILE A 175 -21.96 -15.34 23.03
C ILE A 175 -22.75 -14.19 23.66
N VAL A 176 -23.84 -13.79 23.02
CA VAL A 176 -24.58 -12.58 23.35
C VAL A 176 -26.07 -12.86 23.52
N GLN A 177 -26.54 -12.59 24.73
CA GLN A 177 -27.96 -12.66 25.12
C GLN A 177 -28.50 -11.25 25.43
N SER A 178 -27.63 -10.33 25.86
CA SER A 178 -27.90 -8.89 26.05
C SER A 178 -27.89 -8.11 24.73
N TYR A 179 -28.23 -6.82 24.76
CA TYR A 179 -27.83 -5.89 23.68
C TYR A 179 -26.40 -5.35 23.87
N ASN A 180 -25.83 -5.50 25.07
CA ASN A 180 -24.44 -5.11 25.33
C ASN A 180 -23.48 -6.14 24.70
N ILE A 181 -22.55 -5.65 23.88
CA ILE A 181 -21.38 -6.36 23.37
C ILE A 181 -20.09 -5.69 23.85
N PRO A 182 -18.98 -6.44 23.99
CA PRO A 182 -17.70 -5.87 24.38
C PRO A 182 -17.03 -5.19 23.17
N THR A 183 -17.62 -4.10 22.69
CA THR A 183 -17.18 -3.35 21.49
C THR A 183 -15.69 -2.98 21.56
N ASP A 184 -15.21 -2.50 22.71
CA ASP A 184 -13.80 -2.15 22.89
C ASP A 184 -12.87 -3.37 22.84
N GLU A 185 -13.35 -4.56 23.23
CA GLU A 185 -12.61 -5.82 23.13
C GLU A 185 -12.54 -6.32 21.68
N ILE A 186 -13.64 -6.22 20.93
CA ILE A 186 -13.69 -6.54 19.50
C ILE A 186 -12.74 -5.60 18.72
N LEU A 187 -12.80 -4.30 19.01
CA LEU A 187 -11.92 -3.32 18.38
C LEU A 187 -10.45 -3.48 18.80
N SER A 188 -10.16 -3.87 20.04
CA SER A 188 -8.78 -4.14 20.48
C SER A 188 -8.19 -5.40 19.85
N PHE A 189 -9.00 -6.45 19.69
CA PHE A 189 -8.65 -7.67 18.95
C PHE A 189 -8.25 -7.35 17.50
N PHE A 190 -9.07 -6.56 16.80
CA PHE A 190 -8.77 -6.09 15.44
C PHE A 190 -7.53 -5.18 15.36
N LYS A 191 -7.26 -4.36 16.38
CA LYS A 191 -6.06 -3.50 16.44
C LYS A 191 -4.77 -4.29 16.67
N ALA A 192 -4.75 -5.20 17.66
CA ALA A 192 -3.53 -5.83 18.15
C ALA A 192 -2.82 -6.64 17.04
N LYS A 193 -3.58 -7.32 16.19
CA LYS A 193 -3.04 -8.10 15.06
C LYS A 193 -2.65 -7.24 13.86
N PHE A 194 -3.35 -6.14 13.60
CA PHE A 194 -2.96 -5.17 12.56
C PHE A 194 -1.59 -4.53 12.85
N GLN A 195 -1.37 -4.08 14.09
CA GLN A 195 -0.06 -3.56 14.52
C GLN A 195 1.05 -4.62 14.41
N MET A 196 0.74 -5.88 14.72
CA MET A 196 1.67 -7.00 14.60
C MET A 196 2.02 -7.36 13.14
N SER A 197 1.15 -7.05 12.16
CA SER A 197 1.47 -7.12 10.72
C SER A 197 2.35 -5.95 10.29
N LEU A 198 1.98 -4.71 10.67
CA LEU A 198 2.77 -3.51 10.36
C LEU A 198 4.20 -3.60 10.92
N ALA A 199 4.36 -4.10 12.14
CA ALA A 199 5.67 -4.32 12.78
C ALA A 199 6.54 -5.37 12.08
N LYS A 200 5.96 -6.24 11.23
CA LYS A 200 6.71 -7.15 10.34
C LYS A 200 7.15 -6.50 9.02
N GLY A 201 6.99 -5.19 8.88
CA GLY A 201 7.39 -4.46 7.68
C GLY A 201 6.43 -4.58 6.49
N SER A 202 5.23 -5.16 6.67
CA SER A 202 4.20 -5.24 5.62
C SER A 202 3.47 -3.91 5.39
N SER A 203 4.12 -2.77 5.64
CA SER A 203 3.61 -1.45 5.29
C SER A 203 3.81 -1.24 3.79
N ILE A 204 2.90 -1.80 2.98
CA ILE A 204 2.82 -1.51 1.55
C ILE A 204 2.31 -0.06 1.43
N VAL A 205 3.24 0.88 1.41
CA VAL A 205 2.96 2.27 1.04
C VAL A 205 2.59 2.23 -0.45
N GLN A 206 1.31 2.40 -0.78
CA GLN A 206 0.93 2.63 -2.17
C GLN A 206 1.63 3.90 -2.66
N PRO A 207 2.50 3.81 -3.71
CA PRO A 207 3.10 5.00 -4.28
C PRO A 207 1.99 5.74 -5.06
N VAL A 208 1.46 6.81 -4.48
CA VAL A 208 0.55 7.69 -5.22
C VAL A 208 1.35 8.36 -6.33
N GLU A 209 1.10 7.99 -7.59
CA GLU A 209 1.90 8.38 -8.75
C GLU A 209 1.67 9.83 -9.23
N ILE A 210 1.48 10.76 -8.29
CA ILE A 210 1.33 12.21 -8.49
C ILE A 210 2.44 12.81 -9.38
N LYS A 211 3.61 12.15 -9.46
CA LYS A 211 4.70 12.46 -10.39
C LYS A 211 4.21 12.65 -11.84
N TYR A 212 3.31 11.80 -12.33
CA TYR A 212 2.78 11.90 -13.69
C TYR A 212 1.79 13.06 -13.88
N THR A 213 1.06 13.45 -12.82
CA THR A 213 0.12 14.59 -12.85
C THR A 213 0.82 15.95 -12.70
N LEU A 214 1.98 15.99 -12.03
CA LEU A 214 2.79 17.20 -11.89
C LEU A 214 3.48 17.62 -13.19
N ILE A 215 3.92 16.67 -14.03
CA ILE A 215 4.57 16.95 -15.32
C ILE A 215 3.74 17.89 -16.23
N PRO A 216 2.46 17.61 -16.55
CA PRO A 216 1.66 18.51 -17.38
C PRO A 216 1.40 19.86 -16.68
N PHE A 217 1.28 19.90 -15.35
CA PHE A 217 1.11 21.16 -14.62
C PHE A 217 2.33 22.09 -14.78
N TYR A 218 3.55 21.57 -14.62
CA TYR A 218 4.77 22.33 -14.85
C TYR A 218 4.94 22.75 -16.32
N LEU A 219 4.54 21.90 -17.28
CA LEU A 219 4.51 22.26 -18.70
C LEU A 219 3.54 23.41 -18.99
N PHE A 220 2.31 23.38 -18.47
CA PHE A 220 1.34 24.47 -18.66
C PHE A 220 1.81 25.78 -18.02
N LEU A 221 2.45 25.71 -16.85
CA LEU A 221 3.05 26.88 -16.20
C LEU A 221 4.17 27.48 -17.07
N LEU A 222 5.06 26.65 -17.60
CA LEU A 222 6.15 27.06 -18.50
C LEU A 222 5.62 27.67 -19.81
N PHE A 223 4.61 27.05 -20.43
CA PHE A 223 3.92 27.63 -21.59
C PHE A 223 3.26 28.97 -21.29
N SER A 224 2.62 29.13 -20.12
CA SER A 224 1.98 30.39 -19.71
C SER A 224 2.99 31.55 -19.62
N VAL A 225 4.17 31.29 -19.04
CA VAL A 225 5.27 32.28 -18.97
C VAL A 225 5.77 32.64 -20.38
N LEU A 226 5.95 31.64 -21.26
CA LEU A 226 6.37 31.87 -22.65
C LEU A 226 5.33 32.71 -23.43
N PHE A 227 4.05 32.33 -23.42
CA PHE A 227 3.02 33.06 -24.17
C PHE A 227 2.84 34.52 -23.71
N LYS A 228 3.20 34.85 -22.46
CA LYS A 228 3.18 36.23 -21.95
C LYS A 228 4.20 37.17 -22.63
N GLN A 229 5.27 36.64 -23.22
CA GLN A 229 6.28 37.41 -23.99
C GLN A 229 5.95 37.50 -25.50
N GLY A 230 4.65 37.62 -25.81
CA GLY A 230 4.02 37.30 -27.10
C GLY A 230 4.31 38.17 -28.35
N ARG A 231 5.54 38.65 -28.56
CA ARG A 231 5.99 39.20 -29.86
C ARG A 231 7.15 38.41 -30.48
N SER A 232 8.22 38.11 -29.74
CA SER A 232 9.34 37.28 -30.23
C SER A 232 8.97 35.80 -30.35
N LEU A 233 8.22 35.28 -29.37
CA LEU A 233 7.88 33.86 -29.30
C LEU A 233 6.91 33.38 -30.38
N LYS A 234 6.23 34.26 -31.13
CA LYS A 234 5.44 33.83 -32.31
C LYS A 234 6.33 33.24 -33.39
N HIS A 235 7.51 33.83 -33.62
CA HIS A 235 8.47 33.31 -34.59
C HIS A 235 9.16 32.05 -34.07
N LEU A 236 9.46 31.97 -32.77
CA LEU A 236 10.05 30.77 -32.17
C LEU A 236 9.04 29.60 -32.14
N VAL A 237 7.76 29.84 -31.85
CA VAL A 237 6.70 28.81 -31.95
C VAL A 237 6.42 28.44 -33.41
N LEU A 238 6.53 29.36 -34.38
CA LEU A 238 6.47 29.02 -35.80
C LEU A 238 7.65 28.13 -36.22
N VAL A 239 8.88 28.49 -35.83
CA VAL A 239 10.09 27.69 -36.08
C VAL A 239 10.00 26.34 -35.37
N PHE A 240 9.53 26.31 -34.12
CA PHE A 240 9.32 25.07 -33.37
C PHE A 240 8.20 24.23 -33.97
N ALA A 241 7.11 24.81 -34.49
CA ALA A 241 6.06 24.09 -35.21
C ALA A 241 6.59 23.53 -36.55
N ILE A 242 7.46 24.26 -37.26
CA ILE A 242 8.14 23.77 -38.46
C ILE A 242 9.15 22.64 -38.11
N VAL A 243 9.82 22.72 -36.95
CA VAL A 243 10.76 21.71 -36.44
C VAL A 243 10.06 20.52 -35.78
N SER A 244 8.83 20.66 -35.26
CA SER A 244 7.97 19.58 -34.76
C SER A 244 7.04 19.00 -35.82
N MET A 245 6.86 19.68 -36.96
CA MET A 245 6.58 19.05 -38.26
C MET A 245 7.85 18.47 -38.89
N GLY A 246 8.99 18.61 -38.23
CA GLY A 246 10.20 17.87 -38.55
C GLY A 246 9.92 16.38 -38.37
N VAL A 247 10.08 15.66 -39.48
CA VAL A 247 10.28 14.21 -39.54
C VAL A 247 9.29 13.44 -38.66
N ARG A 248 8.14 13.07 -39.26
CA ARG A 248 7.58 11.76 -38.91
C ARG A 248 8.73 10.78 -39.01
N GLU A 249 8.99 10.03 -37.95
CA GLU A 249 9.67 8.76 -38.08
C GLU A 249 8.80 7.94 -39.03
N VAL A 250 9.16 7.97 -40.31
CA VAL A 250 8.84 6.89 -41.23
C VAL A 250 9.49 5.69 -40.55
N PRO A 251 8.71 4.74 -39.99
CA PRO A 251 9.28 3.59 -39.30
C PRO A 251 10.22 2.96 -40.31
N ALA A 252 11.52 2.90 -39.96
CA ALA A 252 12.62 2.78 -40.92
C ALA A 252 12.22 1.83 -42.04
N GLN A 253 11.79 2.41 -43.16
CA GLN A 253 11.17 1.63 -44.21
C GLN A 253 12.29 0.74 -44.70
N GLU A 254 12.20 -0.57 -44.44
CA GLU A 254 13.21 -1.54 -44.88
C GLU A 254 13.53 -1.17 -46.31
N VAL A 255 14.75 -0.63 -46.53
CA VAL A 255 15.07 0.01 -47.80
C VAL A 255 14.98 -1.10 -48.81
N ALA A 256 13.89 -1.06 -49.60
CA ALA A 256 13.45 -2.21 -50.35
C ALA A 256 14.63 -2.68 -51.17
N GLU A 257 15.13 -3.88 -50.85
CA GLU A 257 16.46 -4.29 -51.28
C GLU A 257 16.57 -4.09 -52.79
N SER A 258 17.69 -3.52 -53.24
CA SER A 258 17.79 -3.13 -54.65
C SER A 258 17.53 -4.33 -55.55
N LYS A 259 17.01 -4.09 -56.75
CA LYS A 259 16.78 -5.16 -57.73
C LYS A 259 18.05 -5.99 -58.00
N GLU A 260 19.21 -5.36 -57.85
CA GLU A 260 20.53 -5.98 -57.97
C GLU A 260 20.83 -6.90 -56.77
N VAL A 261 20.61 -6.44 -55.53
CA VAL A 261 20.71 -7.28 -54.31
C VAL A 261 19.75 -8.47 -54.35
N ILE A 262 18.48 -8.24 -54.74
CA ILE A 262 17.47 -9.31 -54.85
C ILE A 262 17.90 -10.35 -55.90
N ALA A 263 18.31 -9.90 -57.09
CA ALA A 263 18.75 -10.81 -58.16
C ALA A 263 20.04 -11.57 -57.79
N LEU A 264 20.96 -10.96 -57.04
CA LEU A 264 22.16 -11.65 -56.53
C LEU A 264 21.80 -12.71 -55.48
N LYS A 265 20.87 -12.42 -54.56
CA LYS A 265 20.35 -13.42 -53.62
C LYS A 265 19.65 -14.58 -54.32
N GLU A 266 18.87 -14.31 -55.36
CA GLU A 266 18.21 -15.36 -56.16
C GLU A 266 19.23 -16.24 -56.89
N LYS A 267 20.30 -15.67 -57.47
CA LYS A 267 21.40 -16.45 -58.04
C LYS A 267 22.10 -17.32 -56.98
N ILE A 268 22.44 -16.73 -55.83
CA ILE A 268 23.08 -17.43 -54.70
C ILE A 268 22.20 -18.59 -54.19
N ALA A 269 20.87 -18.42 -54.15
CA ALA A 269 19.96 -19.50 -53.76
C ALA A 269 19.91 -20.68 -54.75
N ASN A 270 20.45 -20.52 -55.97
CA ASN A 270 20.57 -21.57 -56.98
C ASN A 270 22.01 -22.11 -57.13
N ASP A 271 23.01 -21.44 -56.56
CA ASP A 271 24.45 -21.72 -56.68
C ASP A 271 25.20 -21.14 -55.45
N ASP A 272 25.08 -21.83 -54.31
CA ASP A 272 25.50 -21.33 -52.98
C ASP A 272 26.98 -21.61 -52.63
N GLU A 273 27.67 -22.42 -53.45
CA GLU A 273 29.12 -22.63 -53.41
C GLU A 273 29.90 -21.53 -54.16
N ASN A 274 29.24 -20.70 -54.98
CA ASN A 274 29.90 -19.74 -55.87
C ASN A 274 30.33 -18.45 -55.15
N GLU A 275 31.56 -18.48 -54.63
CA GLU A 275 32.22 -17.39 -53.89
C GLU A 275 32.14 -16.03 -54.60
N SER A 276 32.20 -15.99 -55.95
CA SER A 276 32.15 -14.73 -56.71
C SER A 276 30.81 -14.00 -56.56
N LEU A 277 29.69 -14.71 -56.42
CA LEU A 277 28.38 -14.10 -56.22
C LEU A 277 28.27 -13.44 -54.83
N TYR A 278 28.90 -14.03 -53.81
CA TYR A 278 28.99 -13.43 -52.47
C TYR A 278 29.88 -12.18 -52.45
N MET A 279 31.02 -12.20 -53.15
CA MET A 279 31.88 -11.02 -53.29
C MET A 279 31.15 -9.88 -54.02
N GLU A 280 30.38 -10.20 -55.07
CA GLU A 280 29.55 -9.23 -55.80
C GLU A 280 28.45 -8.65 -54.90
N LEU A 281 27.69 -9.50 -54.18
CA LEU A 281 26.65 -9.09 -53.23
C LEU A 281 27.20 -8.20 -52.10
N ALA A 282 28.34 -8.56 -51.51
CA ALA A 282 28.98 -7.76 -50.47
C ALA A 282 29.48 -6.41 -51.01
N SER A 283 30.02 -6.38 -52.24
CA SER A 283 30.41 -5.13 -52.90
C SER A 283 29.22 -4.22 -53.19
N GLN A 284 28.06 -4.81 -53.53
CA GLN A 284 26.83 -4.07 -53.76
C GLN A 284 26.28 -3.48 -52.46
N TYR A 285 26.30 -4.23 -51.37
CA TYR A 285 25.95 -3.69 -50.05
C TYR A 285 26.85 -2.51 -49.64
N LEU A 286 28.15 -2.51 -49.97
CA LEU A 286 29.01 -1.34 -49.74
C LEU A 286 28.61 -0.13 -50.59
N ARG A 287 28.25 -0.31 -51.86
CA ARG A 287 27.75 0.78 -52.73
C ARG A 287 26.44 1.38 -52.19
N GLU A 288 25.59 0.54 -51.61
CA GLU A 288 24.34 0.91 -50.95
C GLU A 288 24.54 1.43 -49.50
N ASN A 289 25.79 1.71 -49.11
CA ASN A 289 26.20 2.20 -47.79
C ASN A 289 25.76 1.30 -46.61
N ASN A 290 25.58 0.01 -46.88
CA ASN A 290 25.21 -1.04 -45.92
C ASN A 290 26.44 -1.87 -45.54
N ALA A 291 27.41 -1.21 -44.89
CA ALA A 291 28.67 -1.83 -44.51
C ALA A 291 28.49 -3.03 -43.56
N ASP A 292 27.45 -3.01 -42.72
CA ASP A 292 27.12 -4.07 -41.77
C ASP A 292 26.88 -5.41 -42.49
N LYS A 293 25.99 -5.43 -43.49
CA LYS A 293 25.69 -6.64 -44.29
C LYS A 293 26.89 -7.08 -45.13
N ALA A 294 27.65 -6.14 -45.68
CA ALA A 294 28.83 -6.45 -46.48
C ALA A 294 29.95 -7.11 -45.64
N ASP A 295 30.22 -6.56 -44.44
CA ASP A 295 31.25 -7.04 -43.53
C ASP A 295 30.99 -8.48 -43.07
N VAL A 296 29.73 -8.83 -42.76
CA VAL A 296 29.34 -10.20 -42.41
C VAL A 296 29.68 -11.17 -43.54
N ILE A 297 29.27 -10.86 -44.78
CA ILE A 297 29.52 -11.75 -45.93
C ILE A 297 31.03 -11.91 -46.18
N TYR A 298 31.80 -10.82 -46.18
CA TYR A 298 33.25 -10.91 -46.36
C TYR A 298 33.93 -11.70 -45.23
N LYS A 299 33.51 -11.51 -43.98
CA LYS A 299 34.07 -12.21 -42.82
C LYS A 299 33.75 -13.70 -42.82
N GLU A 300 32.58 -14.11 -43.32
CA GLU A 300 32.20 -15.52 -43.43
C GLU A 300 32.88 -16.23 -44.62
N ARG A 301 33.16 -15.52 -45.71
CA ARG A 301 33.68 -16.12 -46.95
C ARG A 301 35.18 -15.97 -47.17
N ILE A 302 35.83 -14.95 -46.59
CA ILE A 302 37.29 -14.74 -46.70
C ILE A 302 37.99 -15.42 -45.52
N ASP A 303 38.20 -16.73 -45.64
CA ASP A 303 39.00 -17.54 -44.70
C ASP A 303 40.51 -17.35 -44.89
N ASP A 304 40.95 -17.25 -46.15
CA ASP A 304 42.34 -17.05 -46.56
C ASP A 304 42.43 -15.94 -47.62
N GLN A 305 43.04 -14.82 -47.22
CA GLN A 305 43.26 -13.65 -48.09
C GLN A 305 44.11 -13.96 -49.33
N SER A 306 44.83 -15.09 -49.37
CA SER A 306 45.61 -15.50 -50.55
C SER A 306 44.71 -15.80 -51.77
N LYS A 307 43.52 -16.37 -51.54
CA LYS A 307 42.58 -16.82 -52.57
C LYS A 307 41.87 -15.67 -53.32
N PHE A 308 41.62 -14.55 -52.65
CA PHE A 308 40.74 -13.48 -53.15
C PHE A 308 41.47 -12.38 -53.95
N GLY A 309 40.72 -11.65 -54.78
CA GLY A 309 41.26 -10.58 -55.61
C GLY A 309 41.64 -9.33 -54.80
N ALA A 310 42.39 -8.42 -55.44
CA ALA A 310 42.73 -7.14 -54.80
C ALA A 310 41.47 -6.32 -54.46
N ASN A 311 40.48 -6.29 -55.37
CA ASN A 311 39.21 -5.58 -55.16
C ASN A 311 38.44 -6.09 -53.95
N ASP A 312 38.30 -7.42 -53.80
CA ASP A 312 37.49 -8.03 -52.75
C ASP A 312 38.08 -7.73 -51.37
N LEU A 313 39.41 -7.78 -51.26
CA LEU A 313 40.14 -7.46 -50.04
C LEU A 313 40.14 -5.95 -49.74
N ILE A 314 40.18 -5.08 -50.75
CA ILE A 314 40.00 -3.62 -50.58
C ILE A 314 38.60 -3.32 -50.06
N ASN A 315 37.58 -3.98 -50.63
CA ASN A 315 36.20 -3.85 -50.18
C ASN A 315 36.02 -4.38 -48.75
N TYR A 316 36.59 -5.54 -48.42
CA TYR A 316 36.54 -6.09 -47.06
C TYR A 316 37.22 -5.16 -46.05
N GLY A 317 38.44 -4.68 -46.33
CA GLY A 317 39.11 -3.68 -45.49
C GLY A 317 38.31 -2.38 -45.35
N THR A 318 37.56 -1.99 -46.39
CA THR A 318 36.67 -0.81 -46.36
C THR A 318 35.43 -1.07 -45.51
N ALA A 319 34.85 -2.27 -45.55
CA ALA A 319 33.77 -2.69 -44.67
C ALA A 319 34.23 -2.66 -43.20
N GLN A 320 35.37 -3.27 -42.88
CA GLN A 320 35.98 -3.24 -41.55
C GLN A 320 36.26 -1.81 -41.05
N LEU A 321 36.72 -0.92 -41.94
CA LEU A 321 36.97 0.50 -41.64
C LEU A 321 35.67 1.22 -41.25
N LEU A 322 34.60 1.03 -42.03
CA LEU A 322 33.27 1.62 -41.76
C LEU A 322 32.62 1.04 -40.50
N GLN A 323 32.86 -0.24 -40.20
CA GLN A 323 32.47 -0.89 -38.93
C GLN A 323 33.30 -0.46 -37.71
N GLY A 324 34.23 0.49 -37.86
CA GLY A 324 35.05 0.98 -36.75
C GLY A 324 36.13 0.01 -36.26
N ARG A 325 36.34 -1.11 -36.97
CA ARG A 325 37.34 -2.15 -36.68
C ARG A 325 38.67 -1.81 -37.34
N PHE A 326 39.17 -0.63 -36.98
CA PHE A 326 40.29 0.03 -37.66
C PHE A 326 41.59 -0.79 -37.68
N ALA A 327 41.87 -1.60 -36.66
CA ALA A 327 43.06 -2.45 -36.61
C ALA A 327 42.99 -3.58 -37.66
N GLU A 328 41.87 -4.30 -37.73
CA GLU A 328 41.63 -5.33 -38.76
C GLU A 328 41.68 -4.73 -40.16
N ALA A 329 41.02 -3.58 -40.36
CA ALA A 329 41.06 -2.85 -41.63
C ALA A 329 42.49 -2.49 -42.05
N LEU A 330 43.29 -1.96 -41.13
CA LEU A 330 44.68 -1.58 -41.38
C LEU A 330 45.55 -2.78 -41.78
N ASP A 331 45.35 -3.94 -41.15
CA ASP A 331 46.09 -5.15 -41.47
C ASP A 331 45.65 -5.75 -42.82
N THR A 332 44.35 -5.75 -43.12
CA THR A 332 43.82 -6.13 -44.45
C THR A 332 44.39 -5.24 -45.56
N PHE A 333 44.40 -3.91 -45.38
CA PHE A 333 44.96 -3.00 -46.38
C PHE A 333 46.48 -3.16 -46.57
N LYS A 334 47.25 -3.36 -45.49
CA LYS A 334 48.69 -3.68 -45.57
C LYS A 334 48.95 -5.00 -46.28
N TYR A 335 48.10 -6.01 -46.06
CA TYR A 335 48.20 -7.28 -46.78
C TYR A 335 48.00 -7.08 -48.28
N VAL A 336 47.00 -6.28 -48.70
CA VAL A 336 46.79 -5.94 -50.11
C VAL A 336 47.99 -5.18 -50.68
N GLU A 337 48.47 -4.14 -50.00
CA GLU A 337 49.61 -3.32 -50.44
C GLU A 337 50.87 -4.16 -50.68
N LYS A 338 51.10 -5.19 -49.87
CA LYS A 338 52.28 -6.05 -49.95
C LYS A 338 52.14 -7.22 -50.94
N ASN A 339 50.97 -7.84 -51.05
CA ASN A 339 50.83 -9.17 -51.66
C ASN A 339 49.95 -9.21 -52.91
N LYS A 340 49.28 -8.12 -53.31
CA LYS A 340 48.37 -8.12 -54.47
C LYS A 340 48.80 -7.10 -55.51
N VAL A 341 48.72 -7.48 -56.79
CA VAL A 341 48.94 -6.57 -57.91
C VAL A 341 47.75 -5.63 -58.03
N MET A 342 48.02 -4.33 -58.14
CA MET A 342 47.02 -3.26 -58.16
C MET A 342 47.27 -2.27 -59.30
N ASN A 343 46.19 -1.72 -59.85
CA ASN A 343 46.23 -0.50 -60.66
C ASN A 343 46.49 0.74 -59.77
N ASP A 344 46.74 1.90 -60.36
CA ASP A 344 47.13 3.10 -59.59
C ASP A 344 45.98 3.71 -58.78
N GLU A 345 44.73 3.49 -59.20
CA GLU A 345 43.53 3.87 -58.45
C GLU A 345 43.41 3.07 -57.14
N GLN A 346 43.49 1.74 -57.22
CA GLN A 346 43.50 0.82 -56.08
C GLN A 346 44.63 1.16 -55.09
N LYS A 347 45.85 1.45 -55.58
CA LYS A 347 46.97 1.88 -54.73
C LYS A 347 46.64 3.15 -53.95
N ASN A 348 45.99 4.12 -54.59
CA ASN A 348 45.59 5.38 -53.95
C ASN A 348 44.48 5.16 -52.91
N VAL A 349 43.48 4.33 -53.22
CA VAL A 349 42.41 3.94 -52.28
C VAL A 349 42.99 3.24 -51.04
N VAL A 350 43.86 2.25 -51.24
CA VAL A 350 44.54 1.52 -50.15
C VAL A 350 45.35 2.47 -49.26
N LYS A 351 46.18 3.34 -49.85
CA LYS A 351 46.99 4.30 -49.08
C LYS A 351 46.13 5.29 -48.27
N ASN A 352 45.08 5.83 -48.89
CA ASN A 352 44.17 6.74 -48.19
C ASN A 352 43.46 6.02 -47.03
N ASN A 353 43.01 4.79 -47.23
CA ASN A 353 42.33 4.02 -46.19
C ASN A 353 43.28 3.56 -45.06
N ILE A 354 44.55 3.26 -45.37
CA ILE A 354 45.60 3.03 -44.36
C ILE A 354 45.79 4.28 -43.48
N VAL A 355 45.87 5.47 -44.07
CA VAL A 355 46.00 6.74 -43.33
C VAL A 355 44.76 7.01 -42.48
N ASN A 356 43.56 6.76 -43.01
CA ASN A 356 42.30 6.91 -42.28
C ASN A 356 42.24 5.95 -41.07
N ALA A 357 42.52 4.66 -41.28
CA ALA A 357 42.54 3.66 -40.22
C ALA A 357 43.54 4.03 -39.11
N GLN A 358 44.77 4.40 -39.49
CA GLN A 358 45.80 4.82 -38.54
C GLN A 358 45.38 6.06 -37.73
N THR A 359 44.80 7.06 -38.41
CA THR A 359 44.30 8.29 -37.76
C THR A 359 43.21 8.01 -36.73
N GLU A 360 42.25 7.14 -37.04
CA GLU A 360 41.20 6.77 -36.08
C GLU A 360 41.70 5.89 -34.93
N ILE A 361 42.71 5.02 -35.16
CA ILE A 361 43.39 4.28 -34.08
C ILE A 361 44.08 5.25 -33.12
N ASP A 362 44.79 6.26 -33.64
CA ASP A 362 45.52 7.20 -32.78
C ASP A 362 44.60 8.18 -32.05
N LYS A 363 43.44 8.53 -32.65
CA LYS A 363 42.34 9.21 -31.94
C LYS A 363 41.80 8.37 -30.78
N LYS A 364 41.44 7.09 -31.01
CA LYS A 364 40.96 6.17 -29.94
C LYS A 364 41.98 6.04 -28.80
N LYS A 365 43.26 5.82 -29.12
CA LYS A 365 44.34 5.76 -28.12
C LYS A 365 44.49 7.06 -27.31
N LYS A 366 44.24 8.23 -27.91
CA LYS A 366 44.26 9.50 -27.20
C LYS A 366 43.08 9.62 -26.24
N GLN A 367 41.87 9.25 -26.68
CA GLN A 367 40.68 9.22 -25.83
C GLN A 367 40.84 8.27 -24.63
N GLU A 368 41.39 7.06 -24.84
CA GLU A 368 41.67 6.11 -23.76
C GLU A 368 42.68 6.64 -22.73
N LYS A 369 43.67 7.46 -23.15
CA LYS A 369 44.59 8.12 -22.23
C LYS A 369 43.89 9.21 -21.42
N GLU A 370 43.08 10.05 -22.08
CA GLU A 370 42.31 11.11 -21.42
C GLU A 370 41.28 10.54 -20.41
N GLU A 371 40.71 9.35 -20.67
CA GLU A 371 39.89 8.63 -19.68
C GLU A 371 40.69 8.07 -18.50
N LYS A 372 41.89 7.51 -18.74
CA LYS A 372 42.76 7.00 -17.67
C LYS A 372 43.23 8.13 -16.75
N GLU A 373 43.64 9.27 -17.31
CA GLU A 373 44.02 10.46 -16.53
C GLU A 373 42.86 11.03 -15.69
N LYS A 374 41.60 10.92 -16.17
CA LYS A 374 40.42 11.26 -15.36
C LYS A 374 40.22 10.28 -14.19
N LYS A 375 40.30 8.98 -14.45
CA LYS A 375 40.16 7.93 -13.41
C LYS A 375 41.24 8.05 -12.33
N GLU A 376 42.50 8.33 -12.70
CA GLU A 376 43.58 8.57 -11.73
C GLU A 376 43.37 9.83 -10.88
N LYS A 377 42.72 10.88 -11.42
CA LYS A 377 42.36 12.07 -10.64
C LYS A 377 41.25 11.77 -9.63
N GLU A 378 40.18 11.07 -10.05
CA GLU A 378 39.11 10.63 -9.15
C GLU A 378 39.62 9.71 -8.03
N GLU A 379 40.64 8.88 -8.30
CA GLU A 379 41.24 8.00 -7.30
C GLU A 379 42.12 8.78 -6.30
N LYS A 380 42.81 9.84 -6.74
CA LYS A 380 43.56 10.74 -5.85
C LYS A 380 42.64 11.57 -4.95
N GLU A 381 41.56 12.14 -5.50
CA GLU A 381 40.56 12.87 -4.71
C GLU A 381 39.91 12.00 -3.64
N LYS A 382 39.71 10.70 -3.89
CA LYS A 382 39.24 9.74 -2.87
C LYS A 382 40.25 9.52 -1.75
N LYS A 383 41.55 9.39 -2.06
CA LYS A 383 42.60 9.22 -1.03
C LYS A 383 42.74 10.47 -0.15
N GLU A 384 42.71 11.66 -0.74
CA GLU A 384 42.72 12.92 0.04
C GLU A 384 41.48 13.07 0.95
N GLN A 385 40.34 12.44 0.61
CA GLN A 385 39.15 12.39 1.47
C GLN A 385 39.22 11.32 2.57
N GLU A 386 40.09 10.32 2.43
CA GLU A 386 40.36 9.31 3.47
C GLU A 386 41.40 9.83 4.47
N GLU A 387 42.50 10.43 4.01
CA GLU A 387 43.52 11.05 4.88
C GLU A 387 42.91 12.14 5.79
N LYS A 388 42.03 13.01 5.25
CA LYS A 388 41.29 14.01 6.05
C LYS A 388 40.33 13.43 7.10
N LYS A 389 39.97 12.15 7.01
CA LYS A 389 39.18 11.44 8.04
C LYS A 389 40.04 10.75 9.08
N GLU A 390 41.34 10.59 8.84
CA GLU A 390 42.30 10.10 9.83
C GLU A 390 42.86 11.25 10.67
N GLU A 391 43.20 12.41 10.07
CA GLU A 391 43.58 13.61 10.83
C GLU A 391 42.50 14.05 11.84
N GLN A 392 41.21 13.92 11.49
CA GLN A 392 40.10 14.23 12.40
C GLN A 392 39.92 13.23 13.58
N LYS A 393 40.70 12.15 13.64
CA LYS A 393 40.68 11.19 14.77
C LYS A 393 41.82 11.39 15.77
N GLU A 394 42.94 12.00 15.37
CA GLU A 394 44.06 12.25 16.28
C GLU A 394 43.78 13.45 17.21
N ASP A 395 43.04 14.46 16.73
CA ASP A 395 42.72 15.70 17.47
C ASP A 395 41.67 15.53 18.60
N GLN A 396 41.30 14.29 18.95
CA GLN A 396 40.49 13.96 20.15
C GLN A 396 41.26 13.13 21.20
N GLY A 397 42.59 13.01 21.06
CA GLY A 397 43.42 12.16 21.92
C GLY A 397 43.87 12.78 23.26
N ASP A 398 44.02 14.10 23.36
CA ASP A 398 44.87 14.73 24.39
C ASP A 398 44.18 15.48 25.54
N GLU A 399 42.85 15.39 25.69
CA GLU A 399 42.15 15.86 26.92
C GLU A 399 41.66 14.68 27.80
N LYS A 400 42.60 13.94 28.44
CA LYS A 400 42.28 13.09 29.62
C LYS A 400 43.45 12.46 30.41
N LYS A 401 44.47 13.23 30.82
CA LYS A 401 45.41 12.79 31.87
C LYS A 401 45.91 13.92 32.78
N GLU A 402 45.10 14.30 33.76
CA GLU A 402 45.59 14.72 35.09
C GLU A 402 44.50 14.48 36.13
N ASP A 403 44.84 14.60 37.42
CA ASP A 403 43.97 14.35 38.59
C ASP A 403 43.48 12.90 38.85
N GLN A 404 44.43 11.99 39.10
CA GLN A 404 44.27 10.98 40.16
C GLN A 404 45.58 10.75 40.93
N LYS A 405 45.70 11.37 42.11
CA LYS A 405 46.55 10.91 43.22
C LYS A 405 46.03 11.48 44.55
N GLU A 406 46.20 10.68 45.61
CA GLU A 406 45.90 11.00 47.02
C GLU A 406 44.40 11.15 47.35
N GLN A 407 43.86 10.54 48.42
CA GLN A 407 44.41 9.49 49.28
C GLN A 407 43.25 8.71 49.93
N GLN A 408 43.39 7.39 50.07
CA GLN A 408 42.53 6.63 50.99
C GLN A 408 43.09 6.78 52.40
N ASP A 409 42.26 7.10 53.38
CA ASP A 409 42.44 6.51 54.71
C ASP A 409 41.14 6.40 55.52
N GLN A 410 40.84 5.13 55.85
CA GLN A 410 40.19 4.61 57.06
C GLN A 410 38.88 5.23 57.60
N ASP A 411 37.82 4.44 57.46
CA ASP A 411 36.63 4.49 58.31
C ASP A 411 36.73 3.43 59.42
N GLY A 412 36.48 3.80 60.69
CA GLY A 412 36.93 3.04 61.86
C GLY A 412 36.05 3.18 63.10
N LYS A 413 34.87 2.54 63.09
CA LYS A 413 34.01 2.15 64.24
C LYS A 413 34.03 3.04 65.51
N GLY A 414 32.85 3.62 65.82
CA GLY A 414 32.17 3.23 67.08
C GLY A 414 31.49 4.30 67.95
N GLN A 415 30.35 3.87 68.52
CA GLN A 415 29.72 4.30 69.79
C GLN A 415 28.96 5.64 69.91
N LYS A 416 27.62 5.47 69.88
CA LYS A 416 26.66 5.66 71.00
C LYS A 416 26.19 7.04 71.51
N ASP A 417 24.88 7.05 71.76
CA ASP A 417 24.13 7.70 72.85
C ASP A 417 24.15 9.24 72.97
N SER A 418 23.07 9.92 72.55
CA SER A 418 22.05 10.44 73.50
C SER A 418 20.98 11.39 72.94
N LYS A 419 19.70 11.04 73.18
CA LYS A 419 18.63 11.86 73.79
C LYS A 419 18.38 13.34 73.36
N ASN A 420 17.19 13.50 72.76
CA ASN A 420 16.03 14.30 73.26
C ASN A 420 15.67 15.67 72.66
N ASN A 421 14.34 15.88 72.62
CA ASN A 421 13.59 17.16 72.62
C ASN A 421 13.68 18.11 71.41
N LYS A 422 12.68 18.98 71.15
CA LYS A 422 11.20 18.85 71.24
C LYS A 422 10.54 20.11 70.61
N ASP A 423 9.24 19.99 70.32
CA ASP A 423 8.23 21.08 70.28
C ASP A 423 8.36 22.23 69.24
N GLN A 424 7.49 22.16 68.23
CA GLN A 424 6.45 23.16 67.87
C GLN A 424 6.70 24.67 68.05
N LYS A 425 6.37 25.46 67.01
CA LYS A 425 5.16 26.35 67.01
C LYS A 425 4.87 27.08 65.68
N LYS A 426 3.59 27.05 65.27
CA LYS A 426 2.82 28.16 64.66
C LYS A 426 2.09 28.90 65.81
N PRO A 427 1.71 30.20 65.73
CA PRO A 427 0.56 30.73 64.95
C PRO A 427 0.89 32.12 64.31
N ASN A 428 0.02 33.02 63.81
CA ASN A 428 -1.43 33.32 63.83
C ASN A 428 -1.74 34.09 62.50
N LYS A 429 -2.85 34.00 61.76
CA LYS A 429 -4.29 34.27 62.00
C LYS A 429 -4.66 35.75 62.24
N ASN A 430 -5.47 36.33 61.33
CA ASN A 430 -6.57 37.25 61.65
C ASN A 430 -7.55 37.42 60.46
N ASN A 431 -8.83 37.64 60.77
CA ASN A 431 -9.94 37.96 59.85
C ASN A 431 -10.32 39.44 59.98
N SER A 432 -11.08 39.97 59.01
CA SER A 432 -12.14 40.95 59.28
C SER A 432 -13.17 41.01 58.15
N ASP A 433 -14.43 41.21 58.53
CA ASP A 433 -15.62 41.30 57.68
C ASP A 433 -15.99 42.81 57.47
N GLN A 434 -17.10 43.28 56.86
CA GLN A 434 -18.38 42.69 56.45
C GLN A 434 -19.06 43.59 55.37
N ASP A 435 -20.07 43.07 54.66
CA ASP A 435 -21.19 43.72 53.94
C ASP A 435 -21.13 45.15 53.32
N SER A 436 -21.46 45.26 52.02
CA SER A 436 -22.55 46.15 51.53
C SER A 436 -23.07 45.71 50.15
N GLU A 437 -24.40 45.66 49.95
CA GLU A 437 -25.04 45.44 48.65
C GLU A 437 -25.31 46.74 47.86
N GLU A 438 -25.79 46.57 46.62
CA GLU A 438 -26.40 47.57 45.73
C GLU A 438 -25.52 48.71 45.15
N ASN A 439 -25.05 48.47 43.91
CA ASN A 439 -25.83 49.08 42.81
C ASN A 439 -25.75 48.31 41.48
N LYS A 440 -26.92 48.00 40.92
CA LYS A 440 -27.08 47.51 39.54
C LYS A 440 -27.18 48.71 38.60
N LYS A 441 -26.27 48.81 37.61
CA LYS A 441 -26.53 49.14 36.18
C LYS A 441 -25.23 49.61 35.52
N GLU A 442 -24.57 48.69 34.81
CA GLU A 442 -23.89 48.90 33.50
C GLU A 442 -22.98 47.70 33.18
N LYS A 443 -23.61 46.60 32.73
CA LYS A 443 -22.93 45.48 32.04
C LYS A 443 -23.96 44.60 31.31
N LYS A 444 -24.54 45.16 30.25
CA LYS A 444 -25.35 44.46 29.23
C LYS A 444 -25.26 45.20 27.89
N LYS A 445 -24.11 45.15 27.22
CA LYS A 445 -23.94 45.53 25.80
C LYS A 445 -22.58 45.15 25.19
N GLU A 446 -22.13 43.95 25.50
CA GLU A 446 -21.14 43.16 24.73
C GLU A 446 -21.46 41.68 25.09
N ASP A 447 -20.95 40.70 24.34
CA ASP A 447 -21.39 39.30 24.36
C ASP A 447 -22.83 39.03 23.83
N LYS A 448 -23.09 39.45 22.59
CA LYS A 448 -24.08 38.79 21.70
C LYS A 448 -23.95 39.22 20.23
N LYS A 449 -22.77 39.02 19.61
CA LYS A 449 -22.58 39.30 18.18
C LYS A 449 -21.47 38.54 17.45
N GLU A 450 -21.14 37.31 17.90
CA GLU A 450 -20.08 36.50 17.28
C GLU A 450 -20.45 35.03 17.00
N GLU A 451 -21.75 34.69 16.96
CA GLU A 451 -22.24 33.33 16.70
C GLU A 451 -23.01 33.17 15.37
N LYS A 452 -22.96 34.16 14.47
CA LYS A 452 -23.55 34.09 13.12
C LYS A 452 -22.72 34.81 12.08
N LYS A 453 -21.54 34.27 11.75
CA LYS A 453 -20.79 34.63 10.53
C LYS A 453 -19.69 33.63 10.10
N GLU A 454 -19.92 32.33 10.30
CA GLU A 454 -19.09 31.25 9.72
C GLU A 454 -19.94 30.22 8.95
N GLU A 455 -20.88 30.71 8.12
CA GLU A 455 -21.42 29.93 7.01
C GLU A 455 -21.42 30.81 5.75
N LYS A 456 -20.80 30.30 4.68
CA LYS A 456 -20.59 30.92 3.35
C LYS A 456 -19.49 31.99 3.26
N GLU A 457 -18.25 31.53 3.10
CA GLU A 457 -17.37 31.77 1.93
C GLU A 457 -15.96 31.21 2.26
N GLY A 458 -15.34 30.47 1.35
CA GLY A 458 -14.05 29.80 1.60
C GLY A 458 -13.98 28.31 1.25
N GLN A 459 -14.43 27.93 0.05
CA GLN A 459 -13.81 26.79 -0.64
C GLN A 459 -12.40 27.22 -1.11
N ASP A 460 -11.53 26.23 -1.31
CA ASP A 460 -10.17 26.38 -1.83
C ASP A 460 -9.18 27.17 -0.96
N ASN A 461 -8.72 26.53 0.13
CA ASN A 461 -7.28 26.37 0.44
C ASN A 461 -7.10 25.60 1.78
N LYS A 462 -6.76 24.31 1.71
CA LYS A 462 -6.18 23.58 2.85
C LYS A 462 -4.69 23.36 2.59
N PRO A 463 -3.77 23.81 3.46
CA PRO A 463 -2.37 23.44 3.34
C PRO A 463 -2.22 21.93 3.53
N GLU A 464 -1.33 21.31 2.73
CA GLU A 464 -1.04 19.88 2.82
C GLU A 464 -0.64 19.50 4.24
N GLN A 465 -1.39 18.58 4.84
CA GLN A 465 -1.12 18.12 6.20
C GLN A 465 0.13 17.24 6.19
N LYS A 466 1.11 17.58 7.03
CA LYS A 466 2.21 16.68 7.39
C LYS A 466 1.63 15.31 7.81
N PRO A 467 2.32 14.20 7.55
CA PRO A 467 1.85 12.88 7.95
C PRO A 467 1.68 12.83 9.48
N GLN A 468 0.42 12.87 9.93
CA GLN A 468 0.07 12.72 11.34
C GLN A 468 0.59 11.39 11.85
N SER A 469 1.19 11.40 13.04
CA SER A 469 1.53 10.18 13.77
C SER A 469 0.27 9.33 14.03
N LEU A 470 0.46 8.02 14.18
CA LEU A 470 -0.65 7.11 14.52
C LEU A 470 -1.35 7.49 15.83
N GLU A 471 -0.60 8.10 16.76
CA GLU A 471 -1.09 8.54 18.06
C GLU A 471 -1.94 9.82 17.96
N GLU A 472 -1.57 10.78 17.10
CA GLU A 472 -2.42 11.94 16.79
C GLU A 472 -3.74 11.50 16.12
N LYS A 473 -3.67 10.61 15.13
CA LYS A 473 -4.87 10.03 14.49
C LYS A 473 -5.75 9.30 15.51
N GLU A 474 -5.18 8.54 16.43
CA GLU A 474 -5.97 7.87 17.46
C GLU A 474 -6.61 8.87 18.44
N ASN A 475 -5.91 9.94 18.80
CA ASN A 475 -6.47 11.00 19.64
C ASN A 475 -7.61 11.75 18.95
N ASP A 476 -7.52 12.01 17.65
CA ASP A 476 -8.61 12.59 16.87
C ASP A 476 -9.79 11.62 16.70
N ILE A 477 -9.53 10.32 16.52
CA ILE A 477 -10.59 9.29 16.54
C ILE A 477 -11.27 9.23 17.91
N LYS A 478 -10.51 9.26 19.02
CA LYS A 478 -11.06 9.30 20.39
C LYS A 478 -11.91 10.55 20.63
N LYS A 479 -11.53 11.72 20.10
CA LYS A 479 -12.35 12.94 20.11
C LYS A 479 -13.64 12.73 19.31
N LYS A 480 -13.57 12.24 18.07
CA LYS A 480 -14.75 11.98 17.22
C LYS A 480 -15.71 10.98 17.87
N ARG A 481 -15.23 9.89 18.49
CA ARG A 481 -16.05 8.93 19.26
C ARG A 481 -16.86 9.60 20.38
N LYS A 482 -16.27 10.57 21.08
CA LYS A 482 -16.99 11.36 22.11
C LYS A 482 -18.03 12.33 21.54
N MET A 483 -17.96 12.65 20.24
CA MET A 483 -18.89 13.56 19.57
C MET A 483 -20.07 12.85 18.90
N VAL A 484 -19.96 11.54 18.60
CA VAL A 484 -21.06 10.75 18.03
C VAL A 484 -22.18 10.60 19.06
N LYS A 485 -23.35 11.16 18.73
CA LYS A 485 -24.54 11.08 19.57
C LYS A 485 -25.29 9.77 19.31
N ILE A 486 -25.19 8.82 20.24
CA ILE A 486 -26.08 7.65 20.24
C ILE A 486 -27.51 8.15 20.54
N PRO A 487 -28.53 7.76 19.76
CA PRO A 487 -29.91 8.15 20.04
C PRO A 487 -30.33 7.71 21.45
N ALA A 488 -30.94 8.61 22.21
CA ALA A 488 -31.30 8.36 23.61
C ALA A 488 -32.15 7.08 23.80
N ALA A 489 -33.05 6.79 22.86
CA ALA A 489 -33.85 5.56 22.87
C ALA A 489 -33.00 4.27 22.76
N LEU A 490 -31.95 4.27 21.92
CA LEU A 490 -31.06 3.11 21.78
C LEU A 490 -30.21 2.92 23.04
N GLN A 491 -29.71 4.03 23.62
CA GLN A 491 -28.96 3.99 24.88
C GLN A 491 -29.84 3.52 26.05
N GLN A 492 -31.09 3.99 26.14
CA GLN A 492 -32.04 3.53 27.14
C GLN A 492 -32.32 2.02 27.03
N ILE A 493 -32.55 1.48 25.83
CA ILE A 493 -32.76 0.05 25.59
C ILE A 493 -31.55 -0.78 26.07
N LEU A 494 -30.32 -0.29 25.84
CA LEU A 494 -29.08 -0.93 26.30
C LEU A 494 -28.98 -0.96 27.83
N ASP A 495 -29.27 0.16 28.49
CA ASP A 495 -29.19 0.29 29.94
C ASP A 495 -30.33 -0.49 30.66
N ASP A 496 -31.55 -0.50 30.13
CA ASP A 496 -32.69 -1.24 30.68
C ASP A 496 -32.46 -2.77 30.61
N ASP A 497 -31.93 -3.29 29.49
CA ASP A 497 -31.58 -4.71 29.34
C ASP A 497 -30.43 -5.13 30.26
N LYS A 498 -29.40 -4.28 30.39
CA LYS A 498 -28.30 -4.48 31.35
C LYS A 498 -28.81 -4.53 32.80
N ASN A 499 -29.72 -3.65 33.17
CA ASN A 499 -30.37 -3.65 34.48
C ASN A 499 -31.27 -4.88 34.68
N LEU A 500 -31.97 -5.34 33.64
CA LEU A 500 -32.77 -6.56 33.66
C LEU A 500 -31.88 -7.79 33.91
N GLN A 501 -30.78 -7.94 33.17
CA GLN A 501 -29.85 -9.05 33.35
C GLN A 501 -29.18 -9.04 34.72
N LYS A 502 -28.81 -7.87 35.24
CA LYS A 502 -28.29 -7.75 36.60
C LYS A 502 -29.30 -8.27 37.63
N LYS A 503 -30.58 -7.88 37.51
CA LYS A 503 -31.68 -8.39 38.36
C LYS A 503 -31.96 -9.89 38.19
N ILE A 504 -31.69 -10.47 37.02
CA ILE A 504 -31.81 -11.93 36.78
C ILE A 504 -30.64 -12.65 37.45
N LEU A 505 -29.40 -12.20 37.26
CA LEU A 505 -28.21 -12.75 37.90
C LEU A 505 -28.28 -12.65 39.44
N GLU A 506 -28.75 -11.51 39.97
CA GLU A 506 -28.99 -11.33 41.40
C GLU A 506 -30.05 -12.31 41.92
N ARG A 507 -31.17 -12.52 41.19
CA ARG A 507 -32.19 -13.52 41.56
C ARG A 507 -31.67 -14.96 41.51
N VAL A 508 -30.88 -15.33 40.50
CA VAL A 508 -30.28 -16.68 40.38
C VAL A 508 -29.22 -16.91 41.45
N ARG A 509 -28.48 -15.87 41.86
CA ARG A 509 -27.57 -15.94 43.01
C ARG A 509 -28.33 -16.03 44.34
N SER A 510 -29.43 -15.28 44.51
CA SER A 510 -30.23 -15.32 45.73
C SER A 510 -30.97 -16.65 45.88
N SER A 511 -31.50 -17.25 44.81
CA SER A 511 -32.15 -18.56 44.89
C SER A 511 -31.17 -19.68 45.25
N LYS A 512 -29.96 -19.69 44.65
CA LYS A 512 -28.86 -20.59 45.05
C LYS A 512 -28.36 -20.35 46.48
N SER A 513 -28.64 -19.19 47.07
CA SER A 513 -28.34 -18.88 48.48
C SER A 513 -29.44 -19.37 49.43
N SER A 514 -30.72 -19.24 49.05
CA SER A 514 -31.85 -19.72 49.87
C SER A 514 -31.99 -21.25 49.89
N ASP A 515 -31.49 -21.94 48.88
CA ASP A 515 -31.59 -23.41 48.72
C ASP A 515 -30.66 -24.21 49.65
N ARG A 516 -29.90 -23.54 50.54
CA ARG A 516 -29.07 -24.17 51.56
C ARG A 516 -29.71 -24.25 52.95
N GLY A 517 -30.99 -23.87 53.09
CA GLY A 517 -31.60 -23.65 54.41
C GLY A 517 -33.05 -24.13 54.61
N ARG A 518 -33.72 -24.70 53.60
CA ARG A 518 -35.05 -25.31 53.76
C ARG A 518 -34.99 -26.81 53.56
N LYS A 519 -34.84 -27.54 54.67
CA LYS A 519 -35.40 -28.89 54.76
C LYS A 519 -36.91 -28.70 54.87
N ASP A 520 -37.65 -29.09 53.85
CA ASP A 520 -39.07 -29.39 54.02
C ASP A 520 -39.18 -30.69 54.83
N TRP A 521 -39.83 -30.60 55.98
CA TRP A 521 -40.32 -31.69 56.83
C TRP A 521 -41.66 -31.26 57.43
#